data_AF-A0A0S6VWR7-F1
#
_entry.id   AF-A0A0S6VWR7-F1
#
_cell.length_a   1.000
_cell.length_b   1.000
_cell.length_c   1.000
_cell.angle_alpha   90.00
_cell.angle_beta   90.00
_cell.angle_gamma   90.00
#
_symmetry.space_group_name_H-M   'P 1'
#
loop_
_entity.id
_entity.type
_entity.pdbx_description
1 polymer ?
#
loop_
_entity_poly.entity_id
_entity_poly.type
_entity_poly.pdbx_seq_one_letter_code
_entity_poly.pdbx_strand_id
1 'polypeptide(L)'
;MKQRVSLIIFSVLLLNGMASSLFADDIPEGYHVVHREVSLTNLAEFPEYLLIGYIIGPMIEGYNLQVIEDNVPLDKGYKFNAYALFAIPKSLAEQAGGIENIDFKKIADTIPPIEILDPGDQYVADENPVNEEYYFYAIVKAADETLTLKLTRQLLKYRNGQADKIINY
;
A
#
# COMPACT_ATOMS: atom_id res chain seq x y z
N MET A 1 -51.40 -22.84 -14.29
CA MET A 1 -50.45 -23.74 -13.60
C MET A 1 -49.08 -23.79 -14.31
N LYS A 2 -49.01 -24.09 -15.61
CA LYS A 2 -47.75 -24.18 -16.39
C LYS A 2 -46.85 -22.93 -16.31
N GLN A 3 -47.40 -21.72 -16.43
CA GLN A 3 -46.62 -20.46 -16.31
C GLN A 3 -45.96 -20.25 -14.94
N ARG A 4 -46.60 -20.69 -13.84
CA ARG A 4 -46.05 -20.56 -12.48
C ARG A 4 -44.88 -21.53 -12.26
N VAL A 5 -44.94 -22.72 -12.86
CA VAL A 5 -43.85 -23.72 -12.81
C VAL A 5 -42.63 -23.23 -13.62
N SER A 6 -42.84 -22.65 -14.81
CA SER A 6 -41.75 -22.07 -15.60
C SER A 6 -41.05 -20.90 -14.91
N LEU A 7 -41.80 -20.04 -14.20
CA LEU A 7 -41.22 -18.92 -13.46
C LEU A 7 -40.31 -19.41 -12.32
N ILE A 8 -40.76 -20.43 -11.56
CA ILE A 8 -40.00 -21.04 -10.47
C ILE A 8 -38.71 -21.68 -10.99
N ILE A 9 -38.78 -22.43 -12.10
CA ILE A 9 -37.60 -23.06 -12.70
C ILE A 9 -36.59 -22.02 -13.17
N PHE A 10 -37.04 -20.91 -13.77
CA PHE A 10 -36.19 -19.81 -14.21
C PHE A 10 -35.51 -19.10 -13.02
N SER A 11 -36.25 -18.88 -11.92
CA SER A 11 -35.69 -18.32 -10.69
C SER A 11 -34.64 -19.22 -10.04
N VAL A 12 -34.86 -20.54 -10.01
CA VAL A 12 -33.90 -21.51 -9.46
C VAL A 12 -32.63 -21.60 -10.31
N LEU A 13 -32.74 -21.51 -11.64
CA LEU A 13 -31.58 -21.45 -12.55
C LEU A 13 -30.77 -20.17 -12.39
N LEU A 14 -31.43 -19.02 -12.20
CA LEU A 14 -30.76 -17.73 -11.92
C LEU A 14 -30.02 -17.72 -10.58
N LEU A 15 -30.63 -18.31 -9.53
CA LEU A 15 -30.01 -18.40 -8.19
C LEU A 15 -28.79 -19.32 -8.15
N ASN A 16 -28.79 -20.42 -8.90
CA ASN A 16 -27.63 -21.31 -8.99
C ASN A 16 -26.52 -20.77 -9.92
N GLY A 17 -26.88 -19.98 -10.94
CA GLY A 17 -25.92 -19.37 -11.85
C GLY A 17 -25.12 -18.21 -11.25
N MET A 18 -25.62 -17.56 -10.19
CA MET A 18 -24.93 -16.44 -9.53
C MET A 18 -24.14 -16.83 -8.27
N ALA A 19 -24.16 -18.10 -7.87
CA ALA A 19 -23.50 -18.55 -6.64
C ALA A 19 -22.01 -18.90 -6.80
N SER A 20 -21.49 -19.00 -8.03
CA SER A 20 -20.18 -19.64 -8.28
C SER A 20 -19.01 -18.70 -8.61
N SER A 21 -19.05 -17.42 -8.24
CA SER A 21 -17.89 -16.54 -8.48
C SER A 21 -17.79 -15.35 -7.53
N LEU A 22 -18.13 -15.53 -6.26
CA LEU A 22 -17.55 -14.69 -5.21
C LEU A 22 -16.20 -15.31 -4.86
N PHE A 23 -15.15 -14.95 -5.61
CA PHE A 23 -13.77 -15.16 -5.18
C PHE A 23 -13.51 -14.21 -4.02
N ALA A 24 -14.01 -14.58 -2.84
CA ALA A 24 -13.54 -13.98 -1.60
C ALA A 24 -12.05 -14.27 -1.51
N ASP A 25 -11.31 -13.28 -1.05
CA ASP A 25 -9.88 -13.32 -0.93
C ASP A 25 -9.51 -14.27 0.23
N ASP A 26 -9.29 -15.53 -0.11
CA ASP A 26 -9.03 -16.58 0.87
C ASP A 26 -7.57 -16.55 1.31
N ILE A 27 -7.36 -16.74 2.60
CA ILE A 27 -6.00 -16.87 3.14
C ILE A 27 -5.54 -18.30 2.81
N PRO A 28 -4.41 -18.49 2.12
CA PRO A 28 -3.92 -19.83 1.80
C PRO A 28 -3.77 -20.70 3.05
N GLU A 29 -4.05 -22.00 2.94
CA GLU A 29 -3.89 -22.94 4.05
C GLU A 29 -2.44 -22.93 4.57
N GLY A 30 -2.27 -22.84 5.90
CA GLY A 30 -0.96 -22.74 6.55
C GLY A 30 -0.35 -21.33 6.56
N TYR A 31 -1.13 -20.31 6.21
CA TYR A 31 -0.72 -18.92 6.25
C TYR A 31 -1.66 -18.09 7.13
N HIS A 32 -1.17 -16.94 7.59
CA HIS A 32 -1.96 -15.89 8.20
C HIS A 32 -1.55 -14.52 7.64
N VAL A 33 -2.37 -13.51 7.95
CA VAL A 33 -2.11 -12.13 7.59
C VAL A 33 -1.19 -11.49 8.61
N VAL A 34 -0.13 -10.85 8.13
CA VAL A 34 0.67 -9.89 8.89
C VAL A 34 0.36 -8.49 8.40
N HIS A 35 -0.02 -7.63 9.33
CA HIS A 35 -0.23 -6.22 9.04
C HIS A 35 1.12 -5.49 9.01
N ARG A 36 1.43 -4.80 7.91
CA ARG A 36 2.66 -4.01 7.79
C ARG A 36 2.37 -2.53 7.66
N GLU A 37 2.92 -1.75 8.57
CA GLU A 37 2.99 -0.30 8.48
C GLU A 37 4.40 0.15 8.12
N VAL A 38 4.48 1.11 7.20
CA VAL A 38 5.73 1.80 6.85
C VAL A 38 5.48 3.28 7.11
N SER A 39 6.39 3.97 7.79
CA SER A 39 6.28 5.41 8.06
C SER A 39 7.62 6.09 7.85
N LEU A 40 7.57 7.40 7.58
CA LEU A 40 8.75 8.25 7.47
C LEU A 40 8.80 9.20 8.66
N THR A 41 9.98 9.41 9.26
CA THR A 41 10.07 10.03 10.61
C THR A 41 10.78 11.38 10.67
N ASN A 42 11.30 11.89 9.56
CA ASN A 42 11.99 13.18 9.51
C ASN A 42 11.65 14.02 8.28
N LEU A 43 10.41 13.91 7.77
CA LEU A 43 10.00 14.69 6.61
C LEU A 43 9.98 16.19 6.88
N ALA A 44 9.73 16.59 8.13
CA ALA A 44 9.75 18.00 8.53
C ALA A 44 11.13 18.66 8.34
N GLU A 45 12.22 17.89 8.24
CA GLU A 45 13.58 18.38 7.99
C GLU A 45 13.85 18.72 6.51
N PHE A 46 12.96 18.30 5.59
CA PHE A 46 13.11 18.45 4.14
C PHE A 46 11.89 19.16 3.50
N PRO A 47 11.52 20.38 3.94
CA PRO A 47 10.29 21.06 3.53
C PRO A 47 10.24 21.46 2.04
N GLU A 48 11.38 21.44 1.35
CA GLU A 48 11.51 21.73 -0.08
C GLU A 48 11.09 20.56 -0.98
N TYR A 49 10.90 19.37 -0.42
CA TYR A 49 10.44 18.18 -1.12
C TYR A 49 9.01 17.80 -0.72
N LEU A 50 8.28 17.24 -1.68
CA LEU A 50 7.07 16.47 -1.43
C LEU A 50 7.35 15.01 -1.75
N LEU A 51 7.03 14.13 -0.80
CA LEU A 51 7.02 12.71 -1.06
C LEU A 51 5.61 12.27 -1.43
N ILE A 52 5.52 11.49 -2.50
CA ILE A 52 4.27 11.10 -3.13
C ILE A 52 4.24 9.58 -3.26
N GLY A 53 3.24 8.95 -2.63
CA GLY A 53 2.84 7.58 -2.91
C GLY A 53 2.06 7.55 -4.22
N TYR A 54 2.57 6.83 -5.21
CA TYR A 54 1.94 6.57 -6.49
C TYR A 54 1.41 5.14 -6.49
N ILE A 55 0.09 5.01 -6.58
CA ILE A 55 -0.60 3.74 -6.36
C ILE A 55 -1.35 3.36 -7.63
N ILE A 56 -1.08 2.16 -8.13
CA ILE A 56 -1.79 1.57 -9.28
C ILE A 56 -2.29 0.18 -8.90
N GLY A 57 -3.37 -0.27 -9.52
CA GLY A 57 -3.87 -1.60 -9.21
C GLY A 57 -5.22 -1.91 -9.82
N PRO A 58 -5.72 -3.14 -9.62
CA PRO A 58 -6.98 -3.60 -10.21
C PRO A 58 -8.20 -2.81 -9.72
N MET A 59 -8.09 -2.11 -8.58
CA MET A 59 -9.16 -1.33 -7.97
C MET A 59 -8.99 0.19 -8.17
N ILE A 60 -8.04 0.63 -8.99
CA ILE A 60 -7.72 2.04 -9.22
C ILE A 60 -7.84 2.37 -10.71
N GLU A 61 -8.66 3.36 -11.04
CA GLU A 61 -8.73 3.89 -12.41
C GLU A 61 -7.51 4.77 -12.67
N GLY A 62 -6.57 4.30 -13.50
CA GLY A 62 -5.33 5.00 -13.76
C GLY A 62 -4.35 4.88 -12.59
N TYR A 63 -4.32 5.90 -11.73
CA TYR A 63 -3.47 5.95 -10.54
C TYR A 63 -4.08 6.83 -9.45
N ASN A 64 -3.71 6.56 -8.20
CA ASN A 64 -3.97 7.44 -7.06
C ASN A 64 -2.66 8.03 -6.54
N LEU A 65 -2.72 9.27 -6.06
CA LEU A 65 -1.61 9.95 -5.42
C LEU A 65 -1.90 10.14 -3.93
N GLN A 66 -0.91 9.84 -3.10
CA GLN A 66 -0.92 10.11 -1.66
C GLN A 66 0.22 11.07 -1.34
N VAL A 67 -0.07 12.24 -0.77
CA VAL A 67 0.99 13.09 -0.19
C VAL A 67 1.39 12.47 1.14
N ILE A 68 2.68 12.22 1.32
CA ILE A 68 3.19 11.55 2.51
C ILE A 68 3.43 12.57 3.61
N GLU A 69 2.92 12.26 4.80
CA GLU A 69 3.04 13.07 6.00
C GLU A 69 4.04 12.48 6.99
N ASP A 70 4.62 13.36 7.81
CA ASP A 70 5.62 12.96 8.80
C ASP A 70 4.98 12.12 9.91
N ASN A 71 5.59 10.98 10.21
CA ASN A 71 5.14 10.01 11.21
C ASN A 71 3.72 9.44 10.95
N VAL A 72 3.25 9.47 9.71
CA VAL A 72 1.99 8.85 9.29
C VAL A 72 2.29 7.57 8.49
N PRO A 73 1.59 6.45 8.75
CA PRO A 73 1.71 5.25 7.95
C PRO A 73 1.35 5.47 6.48
N LEU A 74 2.16 4.91 5.59
CA LEU A 74 1.89 4.84 4.15
C LEU A 74 0.66 3.97 3.92
N ASP A 75 -0.19 4.38 2.97
CA ASP A 75 -1.44 3.67 2.67
C ASP A 75 -1.49 3.32 1.18
N LYS A 76 -1.32 2.04 0.86
CA LYS A 76 -1.52 1.54 -0.52
C LYS A 76 -2.97 1.17 -0.82
N GLY A 77 -3.84 1.20 0.17
CA GLY A 77 -5.20 0.68 0.10
C GLY A 77 -5.21 -0.85 -0.08
N TYR A 78 -5.81 -1.31 -1.18
CA TYR A 78 -6.02 -2.72 -1.44
C TYR A 78 -4.70 -3.50 -1.61
N LYS A 79 -4.59 -4.68 -1.00
CA LYS A 79 -3.31 -5.41 -0.89
C LYS A 79 -2.64 -5.80 -2.21
N PHE A 80 -3.41 -5.92 -3.30
CA PHE A 80 -2.92 -6.22 -4.65
C PHE A 80 -2.61 -4.97 -5.48
N ASN A 81 -2.74 -3.77 -4.90
CA ASN A 81 -2.20 -2.57 -5.50
C ASN A 81 -0.68 -2.59 -5.43
N ALA A 82 -0.04 -2.05 -6.46
CA ALA A 82 1.37 -1.69 -6.42
C ALA A 82 1.51 -0.27 -5.86
N TYR A 83 2.52 -0.10 -5.01
CA TYR A 83 2.87 1.17 -4.37
C TYR A 83 4.29 1.57 -4.78
N ALA A 84 4.46 2.81 -5.23
CA ALA A 84 5.76 3.39 -5.55
C ALA A 84 5.91 4.73 -4.83
N LEU A 85 7.06 4.97 -4.21
CA LEU A 85 7.35 6.22 -3.51
C LEU A 85 8.21 7.12 -4.39
N PHE A 86 7.80 8.37 -4.59
CA PHE A 86 8.58 9.37 -5.32
C PHE A 86 8.84 10.58 -4.44
N ALA A 87 9.94 11.28 -4.72
CA ALA A 87 10.19 12.62 -4.19
C ALA A 87 10.21 13.60 -5.36
N ILE A 88 9.50 14.71 -5.21
CA ILE A 88 9.51 15.82 -6.17
C ILE A 88 9.81 17.13 -5.44
N PRO A 89 10.43 18.12 -6.10
CA PRO A 89 10.52 19.47 -5.55
C PRO A 89 9.12 20.04 -5.31
N LYS A 90 8.89 20.64 -4.15
CA LYS A 90 7.61 21.28 -3.81
C LYS A 90 7.24 22.38 -4.81
N SER A 91 8.24 23.09 -5.33
CA SER A 91 8.09 24.13 -6.35
C SER A 91 7.46 23.61 -7.66
N LEU A 92 7.63 22.32 -7.99
CA LEU A 92 7.00 21.71 -9.17
C LEU A 92 5.47 21.66 -9.02
N ALA A 93 4.98 21.26 -7.85
CA ALA A 93 3.55 21.23 -7.54
C ALA A 93 2.95 22.64 -7.47
N GLU A 94 3.69 23.59 -6.90
CA GLU A 94 3.27 25.00 -6.84
C GLU A 94 3.16 25.61 -8.25
N GLN A 95 4.10 25.33 -9.15
CA GLN A 95 4.06 25.80 -10.55
C GLN A 95 2.92 25.16 -11.35
N ALA A 96 2.61 23.89 -11.09
CA ALA A 96 1.48 23.20 -11.71
C ALA A 96 0.12 23.63 -11.13
N GLY A 97 0.10 24.38 -10.02
CA GLY A 97 -1.11 24.78 -9.32
C GLY A 97 -1.79 23.64 -8.54
N GLY A 98 -1.03 22.61 -8.16
CA GLY A 98 -1.53 21.42 -7.47
C GLY A 98 -0.84 20.13 -7.96
N ILE A 99 -0.83 19.10 -7.11
CA ILE A 99 -0.25 17.78 -7.46
C ILE A 99 -1.09 17.05 -8.52
N GLU A 100 -2.39 17.28 -8.51
CA GLU A 100 -3.38 16.71 -9.42
C GLU A 100 -3.21 17.21 -10.87
N ASN A 101 -2.51 18.33 -11.06
CA ASN A 101 -2.22 18.91 -12.36
C ASN A 101 -0.88 18.43 -12.93
N ILE A 102 -0.11 17.64 -12.18
CA ILE A 102 1.15 17.05 -12.63
C ILE A 102 0.85 15.75 -13.39
N ASP A 103 1.45 15.58 -14.56
CA ASP A 103 1.49 14.28 -15.25
C ASP A 103 2.44 13.32 -14.50
N PHE A 104 1.91 12.69 -13.46
CA PHE A 104 2.68 11.78 -12.60
C PHE A 104 3.11 10.50 -13.31
N LYS A 105 2.36 10.09 -14.35
CA LYS A 105 2.76 8.95 -15.17
C LYS A 105 4.09 9.23 -15.85
N LYS A 106 4.27 10.43 -16.43
CA LYS A 106 5.54 10.84 -17.02
C LYS A 106 6.69 10.87 -16.01
N ILE A 107 6.42 11.31 -14.78
CA ILE A 107 7.42 11.27 -13.69
C ILE A 107 7.82 9.83 -13.39
N ALA A 108 6.86 8.94 -13.18
CA ALA A 108 7.09 7.53 -12.88
C ALA A 108 7.83 6.80 -14.01
N ASP A 109 7.62 7.21 -15.27
CA ASP A 109 8.34 6.66 -16.43
C ASP A 109 9.79 7.18 -16.54
N THR A 110 10.17 8.25 -15.81
CA THR A 110 11.47 8.95 -15.94
C THR A 110 12.36 8.80 -14.71
N ILE A 111 11.78 8.87 -13.52
CA ILE A 111 12.51 8.85 -12.24
C ILE A 111 12.30 7.49 -11.59
N PRO A 112 13.35 6.80 -11.11
CA PRO A 112 13.17 5.57 -10.36
C PRO A 112 12.48 5.86 -9.01
N PRO A 113 11.59 4.98 -8.53
CA PRO A 113 10.99 5.13 -7.22
C PRO A 113 12.03 4.93 -6.12
N ILE A 114 11.79 5.57 -4.98
CA ILE A 114 12.54 5.39 -3.75
C ILE A 114 12.25 3.98 -3.22
N GLU A 115 13.31 3.22 -2.96
CA GLU A 115 13.20 1.88 -2.40
C GLU A 115 12.73 1.92 -0.94
N ILE A 116 11.59 1.29 -0.70
CA ILE A 116 11.01 1.04 0.62
C ILE A 116 10.39 -0.36 0.63
N LEU A 117 10.07 -0.88 1.81
CA LEU A 117 9.20 -2.04 1.91
C LEU A 117 7.80 -1.70 1.41
N ASP A 118 7.19 -2.65 0.70
CA ASP A 118 5.78 -2.55 0.29
C ASP A 118 4.89 -2.48 1.55
N PRO A 119 4.15 -1.37 1.76
CA PRO A 119 3.26 -1.23 2.91
C PRO A 119 2.01 -2.10 2.75
N GLY A 120 1.32 -2.39 3.86
CA GLY A 120 0.06 -3.13 3.85
C GLY A 120 0.20 -4.64 4.06
N ASP A 121 -0.95 -5.30 4.08
CA ASP A 121 -1.09 -6.68 4.53
C ASP A 121 -0.36 -7.68 3.63
N GLN A 122 0.28 -8.67 4.25
CA GLN A 122 0.96 -9.76 3.57
C GLN A 122 0.59 -11.13 4.16
N TYR A 123 0.64 -12.17 3.33
CA TYR A 123 0.51 -13.54 3.79
C TYR A 123 1.87 -14.10 4.19
N VAL A 124 1.95 -14.62 5.41
CA VAL A 124 3.16 -15.30 5.91
C VAL A 124 2.79 -16.68 6.44
N ALA A 125 3.73 -17.60 6.39
CA ALA A 125 3.52 -18.96 6.87
C ALA A 125 3.26 -18.97 8.39
N ASP A 126 2.40 -19.87 8.87
CA ASP A 126 1.96 -19.92 10.26
C ASP A 126 3.08 -20.19 11.28
N GLU A 127 4.22 -20.74 10.84
CA GLU A 127 5.40 -20.89 11.68
C GLU A 127 6.03 -19.54 12.04
N ASN A 128 5.76 -18.47 11.28
CA ASN A 128 6.15 -17.13 11.65
C ASN A 128 5.24 -16.61 12.77
N PRO A 129 5.76 -16.29 13.96
CA PRO A 129 4.91 -15.82 15.07
C PRO A 129 4.53 -14.33 14.97
N VAL A 130 5.11 -13.58 14.02
CA VAL A 130 4.85 -12.15 13.83
C VAL A 130 3.40 -11.95 13.39
N ASN A 131 2.74 -10.94 13.96
CA ASN A 131 1.37 -10.54 13.61
C ASN A 131 1.32 -9.13 13.01
N GLU A 132 2.18 -8.24 13.50
CA GLU A 132 2.27 -6.85 13.04
C GLU A 132 3.75 -6.46 12.88
N GLU A 133 4.04 -5.71 11.83
CA GLU A 133 5.36 -5.16 11.53
C GLU A 133 5.26 -3.66 11.29
N TYR A 134 6.09 -2.89 11.98
CA TYR A 134 6.18 -1.44 11.81
C TYR A 134 7.59 -1.07 11.40
N TYR A 135 7.72 -0.39 10.26
CA TYR A 135 9.00 0.02 9.69
C TYR A 135 9.10 1.53 9.61
N PHE A 136 10.19 2.08 10.14
CA PHE A 136 10.42 3.52 10.22
C PHE A 136 11.62 3.90 9.36
N TYR A 137 11.37 4.64 8.29
CA TYR A 137 12.39 5.16 7.41
C TYR A 137 12.72 6.62 7.72
N ALA A 138 13.97 7.01 7.52
CA ALA A 138 14.40 8.40 7.57
C ALA A 138 15.17 8.74 6.30
N ILE A 139 15.04 9.99 5.84
CA ILE A 139 15.88 10.55 4.79
C ILE A 139 17.28 10.76 5.38
N VAL A 140 18.29 10.15 4.75
CA VAL A 140 19.70 10.26 5.19
C VAL A 140 20.58 11.03 4.21
N LYS A 141 20.08 11.28 3.00
CA LYS A 141 20.76 12.07 1.98
C LYS A 141 19.74 12.74 1.07
N ALA A 142 19.93 14.03 0.84
CA ALA A 142 19.30 14.80 -0.21
C ALA A 142 20.40 15.39 -1.09
N ALA A 143 20.55 14.92 -2.32
CA ALA A 143 21.55 15.43 -3.26
C ALA A 143 21.06 15.23 -4.69
N ASP A 144 21.34 16.20 -5.57
CA ASP A 144 21.08 16.09 -7.01
C ASP A 144 19.63 15.65 -7.33
N GLU A 145 18.65 16.24 -6.64
CA GLU A 145 17.21 15.93 -6.76
C GLU A 145 16.82 14.49 -6.35
N THR A 146 17.76 13.74 -5.75
CA THR A 146 17.51 12.40 -5.22
C THR A 146 17.48 12.40 -3.69
N LEU A 147 16.45 11.75 -3.14
CA LEU A 147 16.37 11.43 -1.72
C LEU A 147 16.73 9.96 -1.50
N THR A 148 17.61 9.70 -0.55
CA THR A 148 17.92 8.35 -0.09
C THR A 148 17.32 8.16 1.29
N LEU A 149 16.48 7.13 1.42
CA LEU A 149 15.90 6.72 2.69
C LEU A 149 16.66 5.52 3.25
N LYS A 150 16.72 5.42 4.57
CA LYS A 150 17.18 4.22 5.29
C LYS A 150 16.17 3.81 6.33
N LEU A 151 15.99 2.50 6.47
CA LEU A 151 15.31 1.92 7.61
C LEU A 151 16.14 2.25 8.86
N THR A 152 15.53 2.91 9.84
CA THR A 152 16.19 3.30 11.10
C THR A 152 15.71 2.46 12.27
N ARG A 153 14.44 2.05 12.23
CA ARG A 153 13.81 1.27 13.29
C ARG A 153 12.77 0.32 12.73
N GLN A 154 12.67 -0.85 13.34
CA GLN A 154 11.62 -1.83 13.11
C GLN A 154 11.02 -2.26 14.46
N LEU A 155 9.69 -2.38 14.53
CA LEU A 155 8.97 -2.96 15.66
C LEU A 155 8.17 -4.16 15.16
N LEU A 156 8.35 -5.30 15.84
CA LEU A 156 7.63 -6.54 15.58
C LEU A 156 6.74 -6.85 16.78
N LYS A 157 5.46 -7.15 16.52
CA LYS A 157 4.54 -7.68 17.54
C LYS A 157 4.15 -9.12 17.20
N TYR A 158 4.03 -9.93 18.23
CA TYR A 158 3.85 -11.39 18.09
C TYR A 158 2.50 -11.84 18.64
N ARG A 159 1.83 -12.76 17.94
CA ARG A 159 0.54 -13.33 18.38
C ARG A 159 0.66 -14.40 19.46
N ASN A 160 1.85 -14.94 19.68
CA ASN A 160 2.12 -16.07 20.57
C ASN A 160 2.50 -15.67 22.01
N GLY A 161 2.32 -14.39 22.38
CA GLY A 161 2.67 -13.87 23.70
C GLY A 161 4.16 -13.61 23.92
N GLN A 162 4.99 -13.74 22.88
CA GLN A 162 6.35 -13.22 22.92
C GLN A 162 6.34 -11.70 23.09
N ALA A 163 7.33 -11.17 23.82
CA ALA A 163 7.50 -9.74 23.96
C ALA A 163 7.81 -9.09 22.61
N ASP A 164 7.28 -7.89 22.40
CA ASP A 164 7.57 -7.07 21.22
C ASP A 164 9.07 -6.88 21.03
N LYS A 165 9.51 -6.91 19.78
CA LYS A 165 10.93 -6.77 19.43
C LYS A 165 11.15 -5.45 18.71
N ILE A 166 12.04 -4.64 19.27
CA ILE A 166 12.53 -3.40 18.65
C ILE A 166 13.93 -3.65 18.09
N ILE A 167 14.13 -3.26 16.83
CA ILE A 167 15.41 -3.33 16.13
C ILE A 167 15.75 -1.92 15.66
N ASN A 168 16.96 -1.46 15.96
CA ASN A 168 17.50 -0.19 15.48
C ASN A 168 18.67 -0.47 14.53
N TYR A 169 18.80 0.30 13.46
CA TYR A 169 19.78 0.13 12.39
C TYR A 169 20.82 1.25 12.35
#